data_AF-A0A9X5CRP1-F1
#
_entry.id   AF-A0A9X5CRP1-F1
#
_cell.length_a   1.000
_cell.length_b   1.000
_cell.length_c   1.000
_cell.angle_alpha   90.00
_cell.angle_beta   90.00
_cell.angle_gamma   90.00
#
_symmetry.space_group_name_H-M   'P 1'
#
loop_
_entity.id
_entity.type
_entity.pdbx_description
1 polymer ?
#
loop_
_entity_poly.entity_id
_entity_poly.type
_entity_poly.pdbx_seq_one_letter_code
_entity_poly.pdbx_strand_id
1 'polypeptide(L)'
;MTDEDSRYEAVRSRDARFDGVFFFAVETTGIYCRPSCPAVTPKRAHVRFFPTAAAAQGAGFRACRRCRPDAVPGSAEWNVRADAVGRAMRLI
;
A
#
# COMPACT_ATOMS: atom_id res chain seq x y z
N MET A 1 -1.74 9.42 -22.43
CA MET A 1 -1.00 8.56 -21.49
C MET A 1 -1.73 8.69 -20.16
N THR A 2 -2.56 7.69 -19.85
CA THR A 2 -3.62 7.81 -18.84
C THR A 2 -3.02 7.76 -17.44
N ASP A 3 -3.49 8.63 -16.56
CA ASP A 3 -3.14 8.74 -15.14
C ASP A 3 -3.15 7.39 -14.36
N GLU A 4 -3.93 6.40 -14.82
CA GLU A 4 -3.92 5.03 -14.31
C GLU A 4 -2.65 4.22 -14.64
N ASP A 5 -2.04 4.44 -15.80
CA ASP A 5 -0.82 3.73 -16.22
C ASP A 5 0.38 4.17 -15.37
N SER A 6 0.47 5.47 -15.09
CA SER A 6 1.46 6.04 -14.17
C SER A 6 1.29 5.54 -12.74
N ARG A 7 0.04 5.40 -12.25
CA ARG A 7 -0.23 4.80 -10.94
C ARG A 7 0.17 3.32 -10.89
N TYR A 8 -0.11 2.57 -11.95
CA TYR A 8 0.28 1.18 -12.04
C TYR A 8 1.80 1.01 -12.07
N GLU A 9 2.51 1.90 -12.77
CA GLU A 9 3.97 1.91 -12.78
C GLU A 9 4.55 2.25 -11.40
N ALA A 10 3.97 3.21 -10.67
CA ALA A 10 4.37 3.52 -9.30
C ALA A 10 4.19 2.30 -8.36
N VAL A 11 3.11 1.54 -8.51
CA VAL A 11 2.91 0.27 -7.78
C VAL A 11 3.94 -0.79 -8.19
N ARG A 12 4.26 -0.88 -9.49
CA ARG A 12 5.26 -1.83 -10.01
C ARG A 12 6.67 -1.50 -9.51
N SER A 13 7.01 -0.21 -9.46
CA SER A 13 8.28 0.31 -8.95
C SER A 13 8.35 0.33 -7.41
N ARG A 14 7.24 0.02 -6.72
CA ARG A 14 7.13 0.00 -5.25
C ARG A 14 7.52 1.33 -4.60
N ASP A 15 7.09 2.40 -5.24
CA ASP A 15 7.57 3.73 -4.91
C ASP A 15 6.84 4.27 -3.66
N ALA A 16 7.57 4.33 -2.55
CA ALA A 16 7.03 4.74 -1.25
C ALA A 16 6.65 6.24 -1.19
N ARG A 17 7.00 7.03 -2.21
CA ARG A 17 6.59 8.44 -2.31
C ARG A 17 5.09 8.61 -2.51
N PHE A 18 4.44 7.61 -3.10
CA PHE A 18 2.99 7.60 -3.32
C PHE A 18 2.23 6.93 -2.18
N ASP A 19 2.93 6.54 -1.13
CA ASP A 19 2.34 5.94 0.06
C ASP A 19 1.45 6.98 0.77
N GLY A 20 0.13 6.73 0.78
CA GLY A 20 -0.88 7.68 1.29
C GLY A 20 -1.45 8.65 0.24
N VAL A 21 -0.87 8.71 -0.96
CA VAL A 21 -1.42 9.49 -2.09
C VAL A 21 -2.56 8.73 -2.77
N PHE A 22 -2.39 7.43 -2.94
CA PHE A 22 -3.43 6.55 -3.43
C PHE A 22 -3.24 5.13 -2.88
N PHE A 23 -4.32 4.36 -2.93
CA PHE A 23 -4.37 2.96 -2.55
C PHE A 23 -4.81 2.15 -3.77
N PHE A 24 -4.33 0.92 -3.87
CA PHE A 24 -4.79 0.01 -4.91
C PHE A 24 -5.44 -1.20 -4.26
N ALA A 25 -6.56 -1.65 -4.80
CA ALA A 25 -7.23 -2.87 -4.39
C ALA A 25 -7.19 -3.90 -5.51
N VAL A 26 -7.14 -5.16 -5.10
CA VAL A 26 -7.04 -6.29 -6.00
C VAL A 26 -8.34 -7.08 -5.91
N GLU A 27 -9.14 -7.03 -6.98
CA GLU A 27 -10.47 -7.63 -7.03
C GLU A 27 -10.44 -9.14 -6.76
N THR A 28 -9.42 -9.83 -7.27
CA THR A 28 -9.27 -11.29 -7.08
C THR A 28 -9.02 -11.71 -5.64
N THR A 29 -8.43 -10.84 -4.82
CA THR A 29 -8.12 -11.16 -3.41
C THR A 29 -9.03 -10.44 -2.43
N GLY A 30 -9.76 -9.42 -2.89
CA GLY A 30 -10.54 -8.52 -2.03
C GLY A 30 -9.66 -7.71 -1.08
N ILE A 31 -8.38 -7.47 -1.39
CA ILE A 31 -7.43 -6.78 -0.51
C ILE A 31 -7.01 -5.45 -1.12
N TYR A 32 -6.94 -4.40 -0.31
CA TYR A 32 -6.28 -3.15 -0.68
C TYR A 32 -4.93 -2.95 0.01
N CYS A 33 -4.02 -2.30 -0.70
CA CYS A 33 -2.61 -2.14 -0.40
C CYS A 33 -2.13 -0.72 -0.71
N ARG A 34 -0.98 -0.37 -0.13
CA ARG A 34 -0.18 0.82 -0.49
C ARG A 34 0.77 0.50 -1.65
N PRO A 35 1.14 1.47 -2.51
CA PRO A 35 2.04 1.24 -3.64
C PRO A 35 3.42 0.68 -3.23
N SER A 36 3.88 0.96 -2.01
CA SER A 36 5.13 0.42 -1.45
C SER A 36 5.08 -1.08 -1.07
N CYS A 37 3.92 -1.74 -1.22
CA CYS A 37 3.73 -3.10 -0.73
C CYS A 37 4.71 -4.09 -1.40
N PRO A 38 5.42 -4.94 -0.63
CA PRO A 38 6.31 -5.95 -1.19
C PRO A 38 5.57 -7.13 -1.83
N ALA A 39 4.24 -7.10 -1.85
CA ALA A 39 3.44 -8.15 -2.49
C ALA A 39 3.72 -8.21 -4.00
N VAL A 40 3.45 -9.36 -4.59
CA VAL A 40 3.52 -9.55 -6.05
C VAL A 40 2.56 -8.54 -6.70
N THR A 41 3.06 -7.77 -7.66
CA THR A 41 2.26 -6.82 -8.42
C THR A 41 1.21 -7.60 -9.22
N PRO A 42 -0.08 -7.43 -8.92
CA PRO A 42 -1.16 -8.12 -9.60
C PRO A 42 -1.36 -7.57 -11.01
N LYS A 43 -2.00 -8.36 -11.89
CA LYS A 43 -2.31 -7.91 -13.26
C LYS A 43 -3.21 -6.69 -13.23
N ARG A 44 -2.89 -5.67 -14.06
CA ARG A 44 -3.68 -4.43 -14.22
C ARG A 44 -5.19 -4.63 -14.35
N ALA A 45 -5.63 -5.73 -14.98
CA ALA A 45 -7.04 -6.03 -15.21
C ALA A 45 -7.85 -6.29 -13.93
N HIS A 46 -7.20 -6.57 -12.80
CA HIS A 46 -7.86 -6.82 -11.52
C HIS A 46 -7.50 -5.77 -10.46
N VAL A 47 -6.88 -4.66 -10.88
CA VAL A 47 -6.44 -3.59 -10.00
C VAL A 47 -7.41 -2.44 -10.11
N ARG A 48 -7.91 -1.99 -8.96
CA ARG A 48 -8.69 -0.75 -8.83
C ARG A 48 -7.94 0.23 -7.97
N PHE A 49 -7.91 1.50 -8.37
CA PHE A 49 -7.29 2.56 -7.60
C PHE A 49 -8.34 3.31 -6.77
N PHE A 50 -7.96 3.67 -5.55
CA PHE A 50 -8.79 4.41 -4.61
C PHE A 50 -7.98 5.59 -4.05
N PRO A 51 -8.61 6.76 -3.85
CA PRO A 51 -7.92 7.93 -3.29
C PRO A 51 -7.62 7.77 -1.81
N THR A 52 -8.43 7.02 -1.05
CA THR A 52 -8.28 6.85 0.40
C THR A 52 -8.50 5.40 0.83
N ALA A 53 -7.90 5.01 1.95
CA ALA A 53 -8.13 3.72 2.59
C ALA A 53 -9.62 3.52 2.94
N ALA A 54 -10.27 4.59 3.44
CA ALA A 54 -11.69 4.59 3.75
C ALA A 54 -12.57 4.29 2.52
N ALA A 55 -12.23 4.83 1.35
CA ALA A 55 -12.97 4.53 0.11
C ALA A 55 -12.83 3.05 -0.29
N ALA A 56 -11.64 2.48 -0.13
CA ALA A 56 -11.41 1.05 -0.39
C ALA A 56 -12.16 0.16 0.60
N GLN A 57 -12.20 0.52 1.88
CA GLN A 57 -12.99 -0.21 2.89
C GLN A 57 -14.49 -0.10 2.64
N GLY A 58 -14.98 1.10 2.29
CA GLY A 58 -16.39 1.31 1.93
C GLY A 58 -16.82 0.51 0.70
N ALA A 59 -15.88 0.22 -0.20
CA ALA A 59 -16.10 -0.67 -1.35
C ALA A 59 -16.00 -2.17 -1.01
N GLY A 60 -15.78 -2.55 0.25
CA GLY A 60 -15.76 -3.94 0.71
C GLY A 60 -14.40 -4.62 0.65
N PHE A 61 -13.31 -3.89 0.40
CA PHE A 61 -11.96 -4.44 0.40
C PHE A 61 -11.36 -4.46 1.81
N ARG A 62 -10.62 -5.52 2.13
CA ARG A 62 -9.92 -5.67 3.42
C ARG A 62 -8.50 -5.12 3.38
N ALA A 63 -8.02 -4.57 4.49
CA ALA A 63 -6.66 -4.05 4.58
C ALA A 63 -5.63 -5.18 4.44
N CYS A 64 -4.55 -4.91 3.69
CA CYS A 64 -3.44 -5.85 3.61
C CYS A 64 -2.70 -5.97 4.94
N ARG A 65 -2.52 -7.19 5.43
CA ARG A 65 -1.80 -7.47 6.68
C ARG A 65 -0.28 -7.22 6.60
N ARG A 66 0.30 -7.15 5.38
CA ARG A 66 1.74 -6.91 5.17
C ARG A 66 2.09 -5.43 5.19
N CYS A 67 1.42 -4.63 4.38
CA CYS A 67 1.67 -3.20 4.31
C CYS A 67 0.75 -2.39 5.23
N ARG A 68 -0.16 -3.00 6.00
CA ARG A 68 -1.08 -2.36 6.95
C ARG A 68 -1.47 -0.92 6.54
N PRO A 69 -2.18 -0.75 5.42
CA PRO A 69 -2.62 0.57 4.95
C PRO A 69 -3.58 1.26 5.94
N ASP A 70 -4.15 0.49 6.85
CA ASP A 70 -5.03 0.92 7.94
C ASP A 70 -4.28 1.55 9.13
N ALA A 71 -2.96 1.33 9.23
CA ALA A 71 -2.16 1.95 10.27
C ALA A 71 -2.11 3.48 10.06
N VAL A 72 -1.99 4.24 11.15
CA VAL A 72 -1.90 5.71 11.07
C VAL A 72 -0.52 6.10 10.54
N PRO A 73 -0.38 7.01 9.55
CA PRO A 73 0.92 7.49 9.10
C PRO A 73 1.74 8.03 10.27
N GLY A 74 2.91 7.42 10.52
CA GLY A 74 3.81 7.75 11.64
C GLY A 74 3.73 6.81 12.86
N SER A 75 2.76 5.87 12.88
CA SER A 75 2.72 4.80 13.88
C SER A 75 3.77 3.72 13.61
N ALA A 76 4.20 2.99 14.65
CA ALA A 76 5.15 1.87 14.49
C ALA A 76 4.61 0.79 13.53
N GLU A 77 3.29 0.66 13.44
CA GLU A 77 2.61 -0.28 12.53
C GLU A 77 2.60 0.18 11.07
N TRP A 78 2.77 1.49 10.81
CA TRP A 78 2.86 2.06 9.48
C TRP A 78 4.18 1.72 8.78
N ASN A 79 5.28 1.63 9.54
CA ASN A 79 6.58 1.22 8.99
C ASN A 79 7.32 0.30 9.96
N VAL A 80 6.77 -0.90 10.14
CA VAL A 80 7.32 -1.95 11.02
C VAL A 80 8.81 -2.22 10.74
N ARG A 81 9.22 -2.15 9.47
CA ARG A 81 10.64 -2.35 9.10
C ARG A 81 11.54 -1.20 9.57
N ALA A 82 11.16 0.06 9.31
CA ALA A 82 11.94 1.21 9.76
C ALA A 82 11.99 1.30 11.30
N ASP A 83 10.88 0.98 11.96
CA ASP A 83 10.81 0.94 13.42
C ASP A 83 11.70 -0.17 13.99
N ALA A 84 11.65 -1.39 13.46
CA ALA A 84 12.52 -2.49 13.91
C ALA A 84 14.01 -2.16 13.76
N VAL A 85 14.41 -1.58 12.62
CA VAL A 85 15.79 -1.14 12.38
C VAL A 85 16.18 -0.01 13.35
N GLY A 86 15.32 0.98 13.55
CA GLY A 86 15.58 2.09 14.47
C GLY A 86 15.74 1.63 15.92
N ARG A 87 14.99 0.62 16.37
CA ARG A 87 15.18 0.01 17.70
C ARG A 87 16.49 -0.76 17.78
N ALA A 88 16.83 -1.54 16.75
CA ALA A 88 18.07 -2.31 16.71
C ALA A 88 19.31 -1.38 16.74
N MET A 89 19.29 -0.27 16.01
CA MET A 89 20.38 0.71 15.99
C MET A 89 20.58 1.43 17.33
N ARG A 90 19.56 1.50 18.19
CA ARG A 90 19.67 2.09 19.54
C ARG A 90 20.27 1.16 20.58
N LEU A 91 20.52 -0.11 20.23
CA LEU A 91 21.10 -1.13 21.10
C LEU A 91 22.60 -1.32 20.86
N ILE A 92 23.19 -0.53 19.97
CA ILE A 92 24.61 -0.53 19.58
C ILE A 92 25.21 0.81 20.01
#